data_AF-Q9P6B1-F1
#
_entry.id   AF-Q9P6B1-F1
#
_cell.length_a   1.000
_cell.length_b   1.000
_cell.length_c   1.000
_cell.angle_alpha   90.00
_cell.angle_beta   90.00
_cell.angle_gamma   90.00
#
_symmetry.space_group_name_H-M   'P 1'
#
loop_
_entity.id
_entity.type
_entity.pdbx_description
1 polymer ?
#
loop_
_entity_poly.entity_id
_entity_poly.type
_entity_poly.pdbx_seq_one_letter_code
_entity_poly.pdbx_strand_id
1 'polypeptide(L)'
;MLNYCKDKGLDFLAIRDRLNLDFYGLIKLINFIRSKVHEGVPLPAEITAADLEDDRYLKPVLDDDALILCLDDLPESSGTGAEASAAGTQKGADAPAVDELIQKNAELQAQLEQLSKQFSNYRLAVQQTLDQRWQADDDDKDAAKGKAAAAAAAAAPSGPAPEGPAAKEGASDYYFESYAHNDIHETMLKDTVRTEAYRDFIYQNKDLFAGKVVLDIGCGTGILSMFCAKAGAKQVIAVDRSEIIDKARENIYANGLSDVIVTLKGRIEEVILPVEKVDIIVSEWMGYCLLYEAMLNSVLWARDKYLAPQGLLVPSHGNMWIAPVSEQEYIAEYVDFWRDVYGFDMKVMQKGIYEDCRMEVRPAETVCGTPASFGLLDFHTVKVEDLVFTAKWQSAFDDKAESHDGFLVWWDVFFARNRVDESIKLDTKAQEWVAETAGKGGDKDARVAFTTGPFGEPTHWRQGLMLLDKNKVKETKPAPGKKIAGEIEYITAENHERGLNLRVTWAAEGEKEQTQTWLLH
;
A
#
# COMPACT_ATOMS: atom_id res chain seq x y z
N MET A 1 12.79 -10.38 -30.28
CA MET A 1 12.07 -11.42 -31.06
C MET A 1 12.06 -11.11 -32.56
N LEU A 2 11.61 -9.93 -33.00
CA LEU A 2 11.49 -9.58 -34.43
C LEU A 2 12.81 -9.69 -35.22
N ASN A 3 13.93 -9.24 -34.64
CA ASN A 3 15.26 -9.40 -35.26
C ASN A 3 15.63 -10.87 -35.48
N TYR A 4 15.27 -11.76 -34.54
CA TYR A 4 15.50 -13.20 -34.66
C TYR A 4 14.67 -13.82 -35.79
N CYS A 5 13.42 -13.39 -35.97
CA CYS A 5 12.57 -13.84 -37.09
C CYS A 5 13.15 -13.41 -38.44
N LYS A 6 13.66 -12.18 -38.52
CA LYS A 6 14.33 -11.64 -39.70
C LYS A 6 15.57 -12.45 -40.09
N ASP A 7 16.40 -12.82 -39.11
CA ASP A 7 17.57 -13.68 -39.32
C ASP A 7 17.21 -15.11 -39.76
N LYS A 8 15.98 -15.55 -39.49
CA LYS A 8 15.42 -16.85 -39.92
C LYS A 8 14.63 -16.78 -41.23
N GLY A 9 14.65 -15.63 -41.92
CA GLY A 9 14.04 -15.46 -43.23
C GLY A 9 12.59 -14.95 -43.23
N LEU A 10 12.08 -14.48 -42.09
CA LEU A 10 10.74 -13.88 -41.98
C LEU A 10 10.83 -12.46 -41.40
N ASP A 11 10.74 -11.46 -42.26
CA ASP A 11 10.73 -10.05 -41.85
C ASP A 11 9.29 -9.57 -41.58
N PHE A 12 8.89 -9.67 -40.31
CA PHE A 12 7.54 -9.33 -39.85
C PHE A 12 7.16 -7.86 -40.11
N LEU A 13 8.08 -6.92 -39.87
CA LEU A 13 7.81 -5.49 -40.05
C LEU A 13 7.71 -5.13 -41.54
N ALA A 14 8.52 -5.75 -42.40
CA ALA A 14 8.40 -5.57 -43.84
C ALA A 14 7.06 -6.10 -44.39
N ILE A 15 6.51 -7.18 -43.82
CA ILE A 15 5.20 -7.72 -44.22
C ILE A 15 4.08 -6.77 -43.78
N ARG A 16 4.13 -6.24 -42.56
CA ARG A 16 3.19 -5.22 -42.08
C ARG A 16 3.17 -4.01 -43.02
N ASP A 17 4.34 -3.44 -43.29
CA ASP A 17 4.46 -2.20 -44.06
C ASP A 17 4.04 -2.43 -45.52
N ARG A 18 4.40 -3.58 -46.12
CA ARG A 18 4.00 -3.94 -47.49
C ARG A 18 2.50 -4.15 -47.65
N LEU A 19 1.85 -4.77 -46.66
CA LEU A 19 0.41 -5.06 -46.70
C LEU A 19 -0.44 -3.95 -46.07
N ASN A 20 0.18 -2.89 -45.54
CA ASN A 20 -0.47 -1.78 -44.84
C ASN A 20 -1.46 -2.24 -43.76
N LEU A 21 -1.02 -3.17 -42.90
CA LEU A 21 -1.88 -3.81 -41.91
C LEU A 21 -2.13 -2.87 -40.72
N ASP A 22 -3.41 -2.75 -40.35
CA ASP A 22 -3.85 -2.12 -39.11
C ASP A 22 -3.70 -3.07 -37.91
N PHE A 23 -4.11 -2.63 -36.71
CA PHE A 23 -4.01 -3.42 -35.48
C PHE A 23 -4.62 -4.82 -35.61
N TYR A 24 -5.81 -4.92 -36.22
CA TYR A 24 -6.48 -6.20 -36.43
C TYR A 24 -5.78 -7.06 -37.49
N GLY A 25 -5.26 -6.43 -38.55
CA GLY A 25 -4.44 -7.10 -39.57
C GLY A 25 -3.16 -7.69 -38.98
N LEU A 26 -2.54 -7.02 -38.01
CA LEU A 26 -1.37 -7.54 -37.28
C LEU A 26 -1.71 -8.76 -36.43
N ILE A 27 -2.84 -8.74 -35.72
CA ILE A 27 -3.34 -9.92 -34.98
C ILE A 27 -3.56 -11.09 -35.94
N LYS A 28 -4.22 -10.85 -37.08
CA LYS A 28 -4.46 -11.89 -38.10
C LYS A 28 -3.15 -12.44 -38.66
N LEU A 29 -2.15 -11.59 -38.92
CA LEU A 29 -0.83 -12.02 -39.39
C LEU A 29 -0.11 -12.90 -38.36
N ILE A 30 -0.10 -12.51 -37.09
CA ILE A 30 0.53 -13.30 -36.02
C ILE A 30 -0.15 -14.66 -35.91
N ASN A 31 -1.48 -14.69 -35.82
CA ASN A 31 -2.23 -15.93 -35.69
C ASN A 31 -2.15 -16.81 -36.94
N PHE A 32 -2.08 -16.23 -38.14
CA PHE A 32 -1.82 -16.97 -39.37
C PHE A 32 -0.48 -17.71 -39.29
N ILE A 33 0.59 -17.00 -38.91
CA ILE A 33 1.93 -17.58 -38.78
C ILE A 33 1.94 -18.68 -37.71
N ARG A 34 1.35 -18.41 -36.53
CA ARG A 34 1.29 -19.36 -35.42
C ARG A 34 0.47 -20.60 -35.75
N SER A 35 -0.67 -20.45 -36.43
CA SER A 35 -1.52 -21.55 -36.89
C SER A 35 -0.77 -22.45 -37.87
N LYS A 36 -0.06 -21.90 -38.86
CA LYS A 36 0.72 -22.69 -39.81
C LYS A 36 1.86 -23.46 -39.14
N VAL A 37 2.56 -22.83 -38.20
CA VAL A 37 3.61 -23.49 -37.41
C VAL A 37 3.03 -24.59 -36.52
N HIS A 38 1.89 -24.36 -35.87
CA HIS A 38 1.22 -25.34 -35.03
C HIS A 38 0.70 -26.55 -35.83
N GLU A 39 0.20 -26.32 -37.05
CA GLU A 39 -0.25 -27.36 -37.98
C GLU A 39 0.92 -28.09 -38.68
N GLY A 40 2.17 -27.64 -38.49
CA GLY A 40 3.36 -28.21 -39.14
C GLY A 40 3.42 -27.94 -40.65
N VAL A 41 2.68 -26.95 -41.14
CA VAL A 41 2.62 -26.57 -42.56
C VAL A 41 3.62 -25.44 -42.82
N PRO A 42 4.48 -25.54 -43.86
CA PRO A 42 5.40 -24.45 -44.19
C PRO A 42 4.62 -23.19 -44.59
N LEU A 43 5.14 -22.03 -44.20
CA LEU A 43 4.60 -20.74 -44.63
C LEU A 43 4.71 -20.60 -46.16
N PRO A 44 3.75 -19.92 -46.82
CA PRO A 44 3.88 -19.59 -48.24
C PRO A 44 5.12 -18.72 -48.46
N ALA A 45 5.71 -18.82 -49.67
CA ALA A 45 6.90 -18.05 -50.03
C ALA A 45 6.68 -16.53 -49.93
N GLU A 46 5.43 -16.08 -50.10
CA GLU A 46 4.99 -14.72 -49.86
C GLU A 46 3.62 -14.74 -49.19
N ILE A 47 3.46 -14.01 -48.09
CA ILE A 47 2.17 -13.84 -47.40
C ILE A 47 1.42 -12.69 -48.09
N THR A 48 0.20 -12.94 -48.54
CA THR A 48 -0.66 -11.97 -49.21
C THR A 48 -1.83 -11.55 -48.33
N ALA A 49 -2.53 -10.47 -48.69
CA ALA A 49 -3.73 -10.05 -47.95
C ALA A 49 -4.82 -11.15 -47.93
N ALA A 50 -4.95 -11.92 -49.03
CA ALA A 50 -5.91 -13.02 -49.14
C ALA A 50 -5.66 -14.15 -48.13
N ASP A 51 -4.40 -14.36 -47.72
CA ASP A 51 -4.05 -15.34 -46.68
C ASP A 51 -4.56 -14.94 -45.29
N LEU A 52 -4.84 -13.65 -45.09
CA LEU A 52 -5.25 -13.05 -43.82
C LEU A 52 -6.74 -12.66 -43.80
N GLU A 53 -7.51 -12.94 -44.85
CA GLU A 53 -8.92 -12.52 -44.91
C GLU A 53 -9.80 -13.26 -43.89
N ASP A 54 -9.51 -14.52 -43.62
CA ASP A 54 -10.34 -15.38 -42.75
C ASP A 54 -10.36 -14.89 -41.28
N ASP A 55 -11.57 -14.67 -40.75
CA ASP A 55 -11.80 -14.19 -39.39
C ASP A 55 -11.37 -15.17 -38.30
N ARG A 56 -11.13 -16.44 -38.64
CA ARG A 56 -10.56 -17.40 -37.68
C ARG A 56 -9.24 -16.92 -37.08
N TYR A 57 -8.50 -16.07 -37.78
CA TYR A 57 -7.22 -15.51 -37.34
C TYR A 57 -7.36 -14.35 -36.35
N LEU A 58 -8.58 -13.92 -36.01
CA LEU A 58 -8.81 -13.01 -34.89
C LEU A 58 -8.78 -13.72 -33.53
N LYS A 59 -8.82 -15.05 -33.52
CA LYS A 59 -8.70 -15.85 -32.31
C LYS A 59 -7.22 -16.20 -32.06
N PRO A 60 -6.66 -15.90 -30.87
CA PRO A 60 -5.30 -16.26 -30.51
C PRO A 60 -5.06 -17.77 -30.63
N VAL A 61 -3.93 -18.15 -31.23
CA VAL A 61 -3.47 -19.57 -31.31
C VAL A 61 -2.73 -20.00 -30.04
N LEU A 62 -2.10 -19.03 -29.35
CA LEU A 62 -1.44 -19.22 -28.06
C LEU A 62 -2.15 -18.37 -27.02
N ASP A 63 -2.38 -18.94 -25.84
CA ASP A 63 -2.79 -18.18 -24.66
C ASP A 63 -1.62 -17.27 -24.24
N ASP A 64 -1.92 -16.01 -23.91
CA ASP A 64 -0.95 -14.98 -23.53
C ASP A 64 0.19 -14.75 -24.56
N ASP A 65 -0.13 -14.67 -25.86
CA ASP A 65 0.89 -14.40 -26.90
C ASP A 65 1.53 -13.01 -26.68
N ALA A 66 2.78 -13.04 -26.21
CA ALA A 66 3.57 -11.85 -25.87
C ALA A 66 3.71 -10.85 -27.03
N LEU A 67 3.63 -11.28 -28.30
CA LEU A 67 3.71 -10.37 -29.44
C LEU A 67 2.37 -9.68 -29.71
N ILE A 68 1.25 -10.34 -29.42
CA ILE A 68 -0.09 -9.75 -29.50
C ILE A 68 -0.28 -8.72 -28.37
N LEU A 69 0.21 -9.02 -27.17
CA LEU A 69 0.12 -8.14 -26.00
C LEU A 69 0.97 -6.87 -26.14
N CYS A 70 2.04 -6.90 -26.94
CA CYS A 70 2.95 -5.78 -27.17
C CYS A 70 2.83 -5.17 -28.58
N LEU A 71 1.66 -5.26 -29.22
CA LEU A 71 1.45 -4.68 -30.56
C LEU A 71 1.62 -3.16 -30.58
N ASP A 72 1.24 -2.49 -29.49
CA ASP A 72 1.34 -1.03 -29.35
C ASP A 72 2.79 -0.54 -29.18
N ASP A 73 3.72 -1.44 -28.83
CA ASP A 73 5.15 -1.15 -28.68
C ASP A 73 5.94 -1.30 -29.99
N LEU A 74 5.27 -1.61 -31.11
CA LEU A 74 5.91 -1.79 -32.41
C LEU A 74 6.31 -0.43 -33.03
N PRO A 75 7.47 -0.35 -33.74
CA PRO A 75 7.91 0.90 -34.38
C PRO A 75 6.88 1.40 -35.40
N GLU A 76 6.59 2.70 -35.43
CA GLU A 76 5.66 3.30 -36.39
C GLU A 76 6.04 2.97 -37.85
N SER A 77 5.04 2.77 -38.72
CA SER A 77 5.28 2.40 -40.12
C SER A 77 5.98 3.53 -40.86
N SER A 78 7.09 3.24 -41.54
CA SER A 78 7.75 4.19 -42.44
C SER A 78 6.95 4.35 -43.74
N GLY A 79 5.91 5.19 -43.70
CA GLY A 79 5.04 5.46 -44.84
C GLY A 79 5.84 5.94 -46.05
N THR A 80 5.89 5.12 -47.10
CA THR A 80 6.45 5.48 -48.41
C THR A 80 5.34 5.39 -49.45
N GLY A 81 4.81 6.54 -49.90
CA GLY A 81 3.74 6.54 -50.90
C GLY A 81 3.10 7.90 -51.24
N ALA A 82 3.85 8.73 -51.98
CA ALA A 82 3.38 9.67 -53.01
C ALA A 82 2.29 10.73 -52.70
N GLU A 83 2.73 11.96 -52.40
CA GLU A 83 1.98 13.18 -52.72
C GLU A 83 2.15 13.56 -54.20
N ALA A 84 1.05 13.78 -54.91
CA ALA A 84 1.00 14.43 -56.20
C ALA A 84 -0.03 15.57 -56.21
N SER A 85 0.48 16.81 -56.24
CA SER A 85 -0.08 18.06 -56.79
C SER A 85 -1.55 18.43 -56.53
N ALA A 86 -1.80 19.61 -55.92
CA ALA A 86 -1.96 20.87 -56.66
C ALA A 86 -2.34 22.06 -55.75
N ALA A 87 -1.47 23.07 -55.76
CA ALA A 87 -1.71 24.52 -55.76
C ALA A 87 -2.87 25.16 -54.93
N GLY A 88 -2.49 26.03 -53.99
CA GLY A 88 -2.97 27.42 -54.02
C GLY A 88 -3.34 28.11 -52.69
N THR A 89 -2.42 28.97 -52.24
CA THR A 89 -2.64 30.28 -51.55
C THR A 89 -2.44 30.36 -50.03
N GLN A 90 -1.59 31.31 -49.65
CA GLN A 90 -1.04 31.59 -48.31
C GLN A 90 -1.91 32.52 -47.45
N LYS A 91 -2.07 32.09 -46.19
CA LYS A 91 -1.95 32.79 -44.89
C LYS A 91 -2.69 34.12 -44.61
N GLY A 92 -3.63 34.03 -43.68
CA GLY A 92 -3.88 34.97 -42.58
C GLY A 92 -4.11 34.16 -41.29
N ALA A 93 -3.52 34.59 -40.18
CA ALA A 93 -3.41 33.85 -38.92
C ALA A 93 -4.72 33.76 -38.11
N ASP A 94 -5.12 32.52 -37.79
CA ASP A 94 -5.65 32.01 -36.50
C ASP A 94 -6.36 30.68 -36.77
N ALA A 95 -5.81 29.56 -36.26
CA ALA A 95 -6.46 28.26 -35.96
C ALA A 95 -5.53 27.05 -36.18
N PRO A 96 -4.77 26.62 -35.15
CA PRO A 96 -4.46 25.21 -34.91
C PRO A 96 -5.36 24.64 -33.79
N ALA A 97 -6.54 25.24 -33.54
CA ALA A 97 -7.33 24.92 -32.38
C ALA A 97 -8.36 23.80 -32.63
N VAL A 98 -8.88 23.63 -33.85
CA VAL A 98 -10.09 22.82 -34.03
C VAL A 98 -9.81 21.31 -34.06
N ASP A 99 -8.80 20.85 -34.81
CA ASP A 99 -8.51 19.41 -34.90
C ASP A 99 -7.87 18.86 -33.62
N GLU A 100 -7.04 19.66 -32.95
CA GLU A 100 -6.46 19.30 -31.64
C GLU A 100 -7.54 19.30 -30.53
N LEU A 101 -8.54 20.20 -30.61
CA LEU A 101 -9.72 20.17 -29.74
C LEU A 101 -10.67 19.01 -30.07
N ILE A 102 -10.76 18.57 -31.33
CA ILE A 102 -11.54 17.38 -31.73
C ILE A 102 -10.86 16.11 -31.21
N GLN A 103 -9.53 16.02 -31.32
CA GLN A 103 -8.76 14.90 -30.79
C GLN A 103 -8.83 14.84 -29.25
N LYS A 104 -8.67 15.98 -28.56
CA LYS A 104 -8.90 16.05 -27.11
C LYS A 104 -10.34 15.76 -26.71
N ASN A 105 -11.34 16.17 -27.49
CA ASN A 105 -12.73 15.80 -27.21
C ASN A 105 -12.95 14.30 -27.34
N ALA A 106 -12.36 13.67 -28.36
CA ALA A 106 -12.46 12.23 -28.55
C ALA A 106 -11.76 11.46 -27.42
N GLU A 107 -10.57 11.91 -26.98
CA GLU A 107 -9.87 11.35 -25.82
C GLU A 107 -10.64 11.54 -24.53
N LEU A 108 -11.19 12.74 -24.28
CA LEU A 108 -12.01 13.01 -23.10
C LEU A 108 -13.31 12.20 -23.11
N GLN A 109 -13.92 12.00 -24.27
CA GLN A 109 -15.09 11.12 -24.43
C GLN A 109 -14.74 9.67 -24.13
N ALA A 110 -13.60 9.17 -24.62
CA ALA A 110 -13.13 7.81 -24.31
C ALA A 110 -12.81 7.64 -22.81
N GLN A 111 -12.19 8.64 -22.19
CA GLN A 111 -11.94 8.64 -20.73
C GLN A 111 -13.24 8.68 -19.93
N LEU A 112 -14.23 9.47 -20.33
CA LEU A 112 -15.56 9.49 -19.69
C LEU A 112 -16.28 8.15 -19.84
N GLU A 113 -16.13 7.48 -20.98
CA GLU A 113 -16.73 6.16 -21.22
C GLU A 113 -16.04 5.06 -20.41
N GLN A 114 -14.72 5.12 -20.28
CA GLN A 114 -13.93 4.25 -19.41
C GLN A 114 -14.28 4.47 -17.94
N LEU A 115 -14.37 5.73 -17.51
CA LEU A 115 -14.76 6.10 -16.14
C LEU A 115 -16.21 5.70 -15.87
N SER A 116 -17.12 5.83 -16.83
CA SER A 116 -18.50 5.36 -16.72
C SER A 116 -18.59 3.84 -16.58
N LYS A 117 -17.77 3.08 -17.33
CA LYS A 117 -17.64 1.62 -17.15
C LYS A 117 -17.07 1.26 -15.78
N GLN A 118 -16.03 1.96 -15.32
CA GLN A 118 -15.47 1.78 -13.97
C GLN A 118 -16.52 2.08 -12.89
N PHE A 119 -17.29 3.16 -13.04
CA PHE A 119 -18.39 3.49 -12.13
C PHE A 119 -19.51 2.45 -12.18
N SER A 120 -19.85 1.91 -13.34
CA SER A 120 -20.85 0.84 -13.47
C SER A 120 -20.38 -0.45 -12.80
N ASN A 121 -19.11 -0.81 -12.96
CA ASN A 121 -18.50 -1.97 -12.31
C ASN A 121 -18.42 -1.77 -10.80
N TYR A 122 -18.02 -0.58 -10.35
CA TYR A 122 -18.01 -0.20 -8.95
C TYR A 122 -19.44 -0.23 -8.37
N ARG A 123 -20.43 0.30 -9.08
CA ARG A 123 -21.84 0.25 -8.66
C ARG A 123 -22.36 -1.18 -8.57
N LEU A 124 -21.95 -2.06 -9.49
CA LEU A 124 -22.30 -3.48 -9.43
C LEU A 124 -21.65 -4.17 -8.22
N ALA A 125 -20.38 -3.87 -7.94
CA ALA A 125 -19.68 -4.38 -6.77
C ALA A 125 -20.32 -3.88 -5.47
N VAL A 126 -20.60 -2.58 -5.37
CA VAL A 126 -21.31 -1.98 -4.22
C VAL A 126 -22.72 -2.54 -4.06
N GLN A 127 -23.44 -2.77 -5.16
CA GLN A 127 -24.75 -3.39 -5.15
C GLN A 127 -24.66 -4.84 -4.65
N GLN A 128 -23.67 -5.61 -5.09
CA GLN A 128 -23.42 -6.96 -4.57
C GLN A 128 -23.06 -6.95 -3.09
N THR A 129 -22.26 -5.97 -2.62
CA THR A 129 -21.94 -5.79 -1.20
C THR A 129 -23.16 -5.38 -0.37
N LEU A 130 -24.03 -4.52 -0.92
CA LEU A 130 -25.28 -4.11 -0.27
C LEU A 130 -26.31 -5.25 -0.23
N ASP A 131 -26.44 -6.03 -1.31
CA ASP A 131 -27.32 -7.19 -1.38
C ASP A 131 -26.85 -8.29 -0.42
N GLN A 132 -25.54 -8.49 -0.26
CA GLN A 132 -24.96 -9.39 0.75
C GLN A 132 -25.20 -8.90 2.18
N ARG A 133 -25.12 -7.58 2.42
CA ARG A 133 -25.43 -6.99 3.74
C ARG A 133 -26.92 -7.07 4.07
N TRP A 134 -27.81 -6.88 3.10
CA TRP A 134 -29.27 -7.02 3.32
C TRP A 134 -29.71 -8.48 3.49
N GLN A 135 -29.10 -9.44 2.79
CA GLN A 135 -29.38 -10.86 3.01
C GLN A 135 -28.88 -11.34 4.39
N ALA A 136 -27.81 -10.74 4.94
CA ALA A 136 -27.35 -11.02 6.29
C ALA A 136 -28.25 -10.41 7.40
N ASP A 137 -28.99 -9.32 7.11
CA ASP A 137 -29.90 -8.67 8.04
C ASP A 137 -31.32 -9.26 8.06
N ASP A 138 -31.73 -10.01 7.02
CA ASP A 138 -33.03 -10.70 6.95
C ASP A 138 -33.03 -12.06 7.67
N ASP A 139 -31.87 -12.71 7.85
CA ASP A 139 -31.76 -13.97 8.61
C ASP A 139 -31.77 -13.77 10.14
N ASP A 140 -31.73 -12.51 10.64
CA ASP A 140 -31.72 -12.19 12.08
C ASP A 140 -33.01 -11.48 12.57
N LYS A 141 -34.10 -11.50 11.78
CA LYS A 141 -35.38 -10.84 12.13
C LYS A 141 -36.65 -11.70 12.16
N ASP A 142 -36.56 -13.03 12.00
CA ASP A 142 -37.74 -13.91 12.13
C ASP A 142 -37.74 -14.85 13.36
N ALA A 143 -36.83 -14.64 14.32
CA ALA A 143 -36.79 -15.41 15.57
C ALA A 143 -37.42 -14.69 16.79
N ALA A 144 -38.48 -13.89 16.60
CA ALA A 144 -39.20 -13.32 17.74
C ALA A 144 -40.67 -12.98 17.45
N LYS A 145 -41.53 -13.98 17.24
CA LYS A 145 -42.95 -13.99 17.70
C LYS A 145 -43.67 -15.29 17.32
N GLY A 146 -44.18 -16.00 18.32
CA GLY A 146 -45.30 -16.94 18.13
C GLY A 146 -45.17 -18.30 18.79
N LYS A 147 -45.29 -18.38 20.12
CA LYS A 147 -45.77 -19.62 20.77
C LYS A 147 -47.29 -19.59 20.81
N ALA A 148 -47.96 -20.53 20.13
CA ALA A 148 -49.15 -21.22 20.63
C ALA A 148 -49.60 -22.38 19.72
N ALA A 149 -49.49 -23.60 20.26
CA ALA A 149 -50.38 -24.76 20.10
C ALA A 149 -50.66 -25.36 18.70
N ALA A 150 -50.12 -26.57 18.45
CA ALA A 150 -50.90 -27.82 18.45
C ALA A 150 -49.98 -29.04 18.19
N ALA A 151 -50.33 -30.16 18.82
CA ALA A 151 -49.58 -31.40 18.93
C ALA A 151 -49.70 -32.33 17.70
N ALA A 152 -48.67 -33.14 17.43
CA ALA A 152 -48.67 -34.61 17.62
C ALA A 152 -47.78 -35.38 16.61
N ALA A 153 -46.95 -36.26 17.19
CA ALA A 153 -46.56 -37.62 16.75
C ALA A 153 -45.35 -37.88 15.81
N ALA A 154 -44.38 -38.61 16.41
CA ALA A 154 -43.53 -39.70 15.87
C ALA A 154 -42.39 -39.35 14.90
N ALA A 155 -41.17 -39.91 14.94
CA ALA A 155 -40.47 -40.88 15.80
C ALA A 155 -38.94 -40.76 15.46
N ALA A 156 -38.07 -41.10 16.42
CA ALA A 156 -36.60 -41.20 16.28
C ALA A 156 -36.18 -42.44 15.43
N PRO A 157 -34.90 -42.68 15.00
CA PRO A 157 -33.66 -42.33 15.74
C PRO A 157 -32.37 -41.95 14.97
N SER A 158 -31.50 -41.23 15.71
CA SER A 158 -30.02 -41.30 15.82
C SER A 158 -29.09 -41.19 14.59
N GLY A 159 -28.32 -40.09 14.56
CA GLY A 159 -27.02 -39.91 13.91
C GLY A 159 -26.24 -38.77 14.61
N PRO A 160 -24.89 -38.75 14.60
CA PRO A 160 -24.09 -37.97 15.54
C PRO A 160 -24.14 -36.45 15.26
N ALA A 161 -24.00 -35.67 16.32
CA ALA A 161 -24.02 -34.21 16.30
C ALA A 161 -22.87 -33.61 15.48
N PRO A 162 -23.09 -32.55 14.68
CA PRO A 162 -22.00 -31.74 14.16
C PRO A 162 -21.51 -30.76 15.24
N GLU A 163 -20.23 -30.48 15.14
CA GLU A 163 -19.42 -29.65 16.02
C GLU A 163 -19.92 -28.20 16.07
N GLY A 164 -19.56 -27.51 17.16
CA GLY A 164 -19.94 -26.12 17.45
C GLY A 164 -19.39 -25.10 16.46
N PRO A 165 -19.78 -23.82 16.59
CA PRO A 165 -19.60 -22.82 15.55
C PRO A 165 -18.12 -22.52 15.35
N ALA A 166 -17.69 -22.57 14.08
CA ALA A 166 -16.38 -22.15 13.62
C ALA A 166 -16.11 -20.68 13.99
N ALA A 167 -14.87 -20.43 14.42
CA ALA A 167 -14.37 -19.11 14.72
C ALA A 167 -14.19 -18.26 13.45
N LYS A 168 -14.19 -16.93 13.64
CA LYS A 168 -14.08 -15.85 12.64
C LYS A 168 -12.85 -16.01 11.72
N GLU A 169 -13.01 -16.53 10.50
CA GLU A 169 -11.91 -16.64 9.50
C GLU A 169 -11.84 -15.47 8.50
N GLY A 170 -12.91 -14.68 8.30
CA GLY A 170 -13.00 -13.75 7.14
C GLY A 170 -12.12 -12.49 7.16
N ALA A 171 -11.88 -11.86 8.31
CA ALA A 171 -11.15 -10.58 8.35
C ALA A 171 -9.63 -10.73 8.19
N SER A 172 -9.06 -11.85 8.68
CA SER A 172 -7.64 -12.13 8.49
C SER A 172 -7.33 -12.46 7.05
N ASP A 173 -8.19 -13.20 6.35
CA ASP A 173 -7.90 -13.64 4.99
C ASP A 173 -7.90 -12.47 4.01
N TYR A 174 -8.84 -11.53 4.15
CA TYR A 174 -8.87 -10.31 3.34
C TYR A 174 -7.57 -9.49 3.45
N TYR A 175 -6.99 -9.36 4.64
CA TYR A 175 -5.70 -8.70 4.81
C TYR A 175 -4.62 -9.38 3.97
N PHE A 176 -4.47 -10.71 4.02
CA PHE A 176 -3.40 -11.36 3.28
C PHE A 176 -3.64 -11.41 1.77
N GLU A 177 -4.89 -11.46 1.33
CA GLU A 177 -5.28 -11.36 -0.09
C GLU A 177 -4.90 -9.99 -0.68
N SER A 178 -5.03 -8.91 0.07
CA SER A 178 -4.66 -7.57 -0.43
C SER A 178 -3.17 -7.47 -0.80
N TYR A 179 -2.30 -8.20 -0.09
CA TYR A 179 -0.86 -8.29 -0.38
C TYR A 179 -0.49 -9.28 -1.48
N ALA A 180 -1.42 -9.97 -2.12
CA ALA A 180 -1.12 -10.83 -3.28
C ALA A 180 -0.96 -10.02 -4.59
N HIS A 181 -1.51 -8.80 -4.63
CA HIS A 181 -1.55 -7.95 -5.82
C HIS A 181 -0.29 -7.08 -5.97
N ASN A 182 0.08 -6.76 -7.21
CA ASN A 182 1.29 -5.98 -7.49
C ASN A 182 1.22 -4.54 -6.95
N ASP A 183 0.04 -3.91 -7.00
CA ASP A 183 -0.12 -2.46 -6.80
C ASP A 183 0.35 -1.99 -5.42
N ILE A 184 0.09 -2.79 -4.37
CA ILE A 184 0.56 -2.49 -3.01
C ILE A 184 2.08 -2.61 -2.90
N HIS A 185 2.68 -3.65 -3.51
CA HIS A 185 4.14 -3.82 -3.52
C HIS A 185 4.84 -2.75 -4.36
N GLU A 186 4.23 -2.31 -5.45
CA GLU A 186 4.74 -1.20 -6.25
C GLU A 186 4.72 0.10 -5.45
N THR A 187 3.63 0.38 -4.73
CA THR A 187 3.54 1.53 -3.81
C THR A 187 4.64 1.48 -2.76
N MET A 188 4.84 0.32 -2.11
CA MET A 188 5.87 0.12 -1.10
C MET A 188 7.30 0.25 -1.65
N LEU A 189 7.55 -0.25 -2.87
CA LEU A 189 8.87 -0.18 -3.51
C LEU A 189 9.20 1.22 -4.05
N LYS A 190 8.18 1.99 -4.47
CA LYS A 190 8.33 3.39 -4.89
C LYS A 190 8.50 4.35 -3.71
N ASP A 191 8.11 3.93 -2.50
CA ASP A 191 8.49 4.63 -1.27
C ASP A 191 10.00 4.49 -1.05
N THR A 192 10.74 5.49 -1.52
CA THR A 192 12.21 5.54 -1.42
C THR A 192 12.65 5.77 0.01
N VAL A 193 11.97 6.62 0.78
CA VAL A 193 12.28 6.88 2.20
C VAL A 193 12.31 5.56 2.97
N ARG A 194 11.27 4.74 2.79
CA ARG A 194 11.20 3.40 3.38
C ARG A 194 12.32 2.49 2.86
N THR A 195 12.33 2.24 1.55
CA THR A 195 13.13 1.16 0.97
C THR A 195 14.63 1.46 1.06
N GLU A 196 15.01 2.73 0.90
CA GLU A 196 16.39 3.17 1.02
C GLU A 196 16.88 3.17 2.46
N ALA A 197 16.04 3.49 3.47
CA ALA A 197 16.46 3.39 4.86
C ALA A 197 16.90 1.96 5.25
N TYR A 198 16.12 0.94 4.87
CA TYR A 198 16.54 -0.45 5.08
C TYR A 198 17.81 -0.78 4.29
N ARG A 199 17.86 -0.44 2.99
CA ARG A 199 19.04 -0.68 2.14
C ARG A 199 20.30 -0.07 2.73
N ASP A 200 20.22 1.20 3.12
CA ASP A 200 21.34 2.01 3.57
C ASP A 200 21.82 1.50 4.91
N PHE A 201 20.92 1.18 5.85
CA PHE A 201 21.32 0.51 7.09
C PHE A 201 22.02 -0.84 6.80
N ILE A 202 21.45 -1.69 5.95
CA ILE A 202 22.03 -3.00 5.64
C ILE A 202 23.41 -2.87 4.95
N TYR A 203 23.57 -1.92 4.02
CA TYR A 203 24.80 -1.77 3.22
C TYR A 203 25.89 -0.94 3.88
N GLN A 204 25.54 0.04 4.72
CA GLN A 204 26.52 0.79 5.52
C GLN A 204 27.06 -0.07 6.66
N ASN A 205 26.27 -1.07 7.11
CA ASN A 205 26.58 -1.92 8.25
C ASN A 205 26.82 -3.39 7.85
N LYS A 206 27.42 -3.65 6.68
CA LYS A 206 27.70 -5.03 6.18
C LYS A 206 28.47 -5.89 7.18
N ASP A 207 29.27 -5.29 8.05
CA ASP A 207 29.98 -5.99 9.13
C ASP A 207 29.03 -6.66 10.13
N LEU A 208 27.81 -6.14 10.29
CA LEU A 208 26.76 -6.76 11.11
C LEU A 208 26.11 -7.97 10.43
N PHE A 209 26.00 -7.96 9.10
CA PHE A 209 25.29 -8.99 8.32
C PHE A 209 26.21 -10.10 7.81
N ALA A 210 27.49 -9.82 7.58
CA ALA A 210 28.43 -10.78 7.01
C ALA A 210 28.52 -12.07 7.84
N GLY A 211 28.25 -13.21 7.21
CA GLY A 211 28.30 -14.52 7.86
C GLY A 211 27.14 -14.83 8.82
N LYS A 212 26.12 -13.96 8.90
CA LYS A 212 24.98 -14.10 9.81
C LYS A 212 23.79 -14.83 9.18
N VAL A 213 22.96 -15.42 10.03
CA VAL A 213 21.63 -15.93 9.64
C VAL A 213 20.59 -14.85 9.91
N VAL A 214 19.87 -14.43 8.87
CA VAL A 214 18.87 -13.36 8.92
C VAL A 214 17.48 -13.94 8.69
N LEU A 215 16.50 -13.50 9.47
CA LEU A 215 15.08 -13.76 9.24
C LEU A 215 14.40 -12.49 8.72
N ASP A 216 13.74 -12.59 7.58
CA ASP A 216 12.92 -11.53 6.97
C ASP A 216 11.44 -11.90 7.13
N ILE A 217 10.71 -11.18 7.99
CA ILE A 217 9.30 -11.47 8.32
C ILE A 217 8.39 -10.55 7.53
N GLY A 218 7.47 -11.14 6.76
CA GLY A 218 6.66 -10.41 5.77
C GLY A 218 7.51 -9.97 4.60
N CYS A 219 8.27 -10.91 4.01
CA CYS A 219 9.28 -10.56 3.02
C CYS A 219 8.72 -9.93 1.73
N GLY A 220 7.41 -10.06 1.48
CA GLY A 220 6.74 -9.54 0.30
C GLY A 220 7.43 -10.01 -0.98
N THR A 221 7.91 -9.07 -1.78
CA THR A 221 8.67 -9.33 -3.03
C THR A 221 10.08 -9.87 -2.83
N GLY A 222 10.57 -9.96 -1.59
CA GLY A 222 11.91 -10.41 -1.24
C GLY A 222 12.99 -9.33 -1.27
N ILE A 223 12.62 -8.05 -1.41
CA ILE A 223 13.59 -6.95 -1.58
C ILE A 223 14.57 -6.81 -0.40
N LEU A 224 14.07 -6.88 0.85
CA LEU A 224 14.91 -6.76 2.04
C LEU A 224 15.82 -7.98 2.19
N SER A 225 15.27 -9.17 1.93
CA SER A 225 16.04 -10.41 1.84
C SER A 225 17.21 -10.32 0.85
N MET A 226 16.99 -9.73 -0.32
CA MET A 226 18.04 -9.53 -1.33
C MET A 226 19.11 -8.52 -0.87
N PHE A 227 18.74 -7.46 -0.14
CA PHE A 227 19.72 -6.57 0.49
C PHE A 227 20.58 -7.30 1.51
N CYS A 228 19.97 -8.09 2.40
CA CYS A 228 20.69 -8.89 3.40
C CYS A 228 21.67 -9.87 2.76
N ALA A 229 21.25 -10.59 1.71
CA ALA A 229 22.11 -11.50 0.97
C ALA A 229 23.30 -10.76 0.31
N LYS A 230 23.05 -9.62 -0.33
CA LYS A 230 24.12 -8.76 -0.92
C LYS A 230 25.04 -8.13 0.12
N ALA A 231 24.59 -7.98 1.37
CA ALA A 231 25.42 -7.56 2.48
C ALA A 231 26.33 -8.66 3.03
N GLY A 232 26.21 -9.90 2.54
CA GLY A 232 27.06 -11.02 2.90
C GLY A 232 26.47 -11.94 3.97
N ALA A 233 25.15 -11.89 4.21
CA ALA A 233 24.47 -12.86 5.06
C ALA A 233 24.80 -14.29 4.61
N LYS A 234 25.09 -15.16 5.58
CA LYS A 234 25.34 -16.59 5.32
C LYS A 234 24.08 -17.27 4.79
N GLN A 235 22.93 -16.89 5.34
CA GLN A 235 21.63 -17.40 4.96
C GLN A 235 20.58 -16.35 5.30
N VAL A 236 19.58 -16.20 4.44
CA VAL A 236 18.39 -15.39 4.71
C VAL A 236 17.17 -16.29 4.64
N ILE A 237 16.32 -16.26 5.65
CA ILE A 237 15.07 -16.99 5.70
C ILE A 237 13.95 -15.97 5.50
N ALA A 238 13.31 -16.01 4.34
CA ALA A 238 12.29 -15.07 3.93
C ALA A 238 10.91 -15.70 4.14
N VAL A 239 10.11 -15.14 5.04
CA VAL A 239 8.80 -15.70 5.43
C VAL A 239 7.70 -14.74 5.01
N ASP A 240 6.70 -15.24 4.29
CA ASP A 240 5.48 -14.51 3.96
C ASP A 240 4.30 -15.48 3.83
N ARG A 241 3.12 -15.05 4.28
CA ARG A 241 1.89 -15.86 4.15
C ARG A 241 1.25 -15.69 2.77
N SER A 242 1.35 -14.50 2.17
CA SER A 242 0.69 -14.15 0.92
C SER A 242 1.27 -14.94 -0.27
N GLU A 243 0.46 -15.10 -1.32
CA GLU A 243 0.86 -15.68 -2.61
C GLU A 243 1.99 -14.91 -3.30
N ILE A 244 2.28 -13.67 -2.87
CA ILE A 244 3.42 -12.89 -3.37
C ILE A 244 4.77 -13.63 -3.24
N ILE A 245 4.87 -14.57 -2.29
CA ILE A 245 6.10 -15.30 -2.04
C ILE A 245 6.57 -16.14 -3.24
N ASP A 246 5.66 -16.53 -4.13
CA ASP A 246 6.05 -17.23 -5.36
C ASP A 246 6.78 -16.29 -6.32
N LYS A 247 6.32 -15.04 -6.45
CA LYS A 247 7.05 -13.98 -7.16
C LYS A 247 8.36 -13.62 -6.46
N ALA A 248 8.39 -13.63 -5.13
CA ALA A 248 9.63 -13.42 -4.38
C ALA A 248 10.67 -14.48 -4.74
N ARG A 249 10.27 -15.75 -4.83
CA ARG A 249 11.13 -16.86 -5.24
C ARG A 249 11.68 -16.66 -6.65
N GLU A 250 10.85 -16.23 -7.59
CA GLU A 250 11.27 -15.88 -8.95
C GLU A 250 12.24 -14.71 -8.98
N ASN A 251 11.97 -13.64 -8.24
CA ASN A 251 12.86 -12.48 -8.11
C ASN A 251 14.24 -12.89 -7.56
N ILE A 252 14.26 -13.69 -6.50
CA ILE A 252 15.49 -14.23 -5.89
C ILE A 252 16.28 -15.06 -6.90
N TYR A 253 15.60 -15.93 -7.65
CA TYR A 253 16.23 -16.75 -8.69
C TYR A 253 16.81 -15.91 -9.82
N ALA A 254 16.04 -14.95 -10.35
CA ALA A 254 16.47 -14.05 -11.42
C ALA A 254 17.70 -13.22 -11.04
N ASN A 255 17.89 -12.96 -9.73
CA ASN A 255 19.04 -12.22 -9.21
C ASN A 255 20.21 -13.11 -8.76
N GLY A 256 20.12 -14.43 -8.95
CA GLY A 256 21.20 -15.38 -8.61
C GLY A 256 21.43 -15.53 -7.10
N LEU A 257 20.40 -15.36 -6.28
CA LEU A 257 20.49 -15.36 -4.81
C LEU A 257 19.87 -16.62 -4.16
N SER A 258 19.43 -17.59 -4.97
CA SER A 258 18.76 -18.81 -4.49
C SER A 258 19.62 -19.69 -3.57
N ASP A 259 20.95 -19.60 -3.65
CA ASP A 259 21.85 -20.36 -2.77
C ASP A 259 21.93 -19.79 -1.34
N VAL A 260 21.48 -18.54 -1.14
CA VAL A 260 21.56 -17.82 0.14
C VAL A 260 20.18 -17.63 0.76
N ILE A 261 19.15 -17.36 -0.05
CA ILE A 261 17.82 -17.00 0.42
C ILE A 261 16.87 -18.21 0.31
N VAL A 262 16.27 -18.58 1.45
CA VAL A 262 15.25 -19.64 1.55
C VAL A 262 13.89 -19.00 1.82
N THR A 263 12.94 -19.22 0.92
CA THR A 263 11.55 -18.74 1.08
C THR A 263 10.68 -19.76 1.81
N LEU A 264 9.93 -19.35 2.83
CA LEU A 264 8.95 -20.19 3.54
C LEU A 264 7.56 -19.53 3.48
N LYS A 265 6.59 -20.23 2.90
CA LYS A 265 5.21 -19.74 2.81
C LYS A 265 4.44 -20.10 4.08
N GLY A 266 3.86 -19.11 4.73
CA GLY A 266 3.02 -19.29 5.92
C GLY A 266 3.15 -18.15 6.92
N ARG A 267 2.37 -18.21 8.00
CA ARG A 267 2.52 -17.29 9.13
C ARG A 267 3.79 -17.64 9.91
N ILE A 268 4.49 -16.63 10.45
CA ILE A 268 5.74 -16.87 11.18
C ILE A 268 5.53 -17.80 12.38
N GLU A 269 4.34 -17.75 12.97
CA GLU A 269 3.88 -18.57 14.09
C GLU A 269 3.77 -20.06 13.76
N GLU A 270 3.50 -20.38 12.49
CA GLU A 270 3.15 -21.72 11.99
C GLU A 270 4.32 -22.39 11.25
N VAL A 271 5.22 -21.61 10.64
CA VAL A 271 6.38 -22.15 9.91
C VAL A 271 7.46 -22.65 10.87
N ILE A 272 8.19 -23.69 10.42
CA ILE A 272 9.36 -24.21 11.12
C ILE A 272 10.61 -23.72 10.41
N LEU A 273 11.39 -22.87 11.08
CA LEU A 273 12.66 -22.41 10.52
C LEU A 273 13.68 -23.57 10.45
N PRO A 274 14.56 -23.60 9.44
CA PRO A 274 15.61 -24.62 9.31
C PRO A 274 16.76 -24.44 10.33
N VAL A 275 16.60 -23.55 11.30
CA VAL A 275 17.59 -23.19 12.33
C VAL A 275 16.88 -22.98 13.67
N GLU A 276 17.60 -23.21 14.77
CA GLU A 276 17.05 -22.97 16.12
C GLU A 276 16.98 -21.48 16.45
N LYS A 277 18.00 -20.71 16.04
CA LYS A 277 18.13 -19.27 16.31
C LYS A 277 18.65 -18.53 15.09
N VAL A 278 18.30 -17.24 14.99
CA VAL A 278 18.79 -16.28 14.00
C VAL A 278 19.56 -15.15 14.67
N ASP A 279 20.53 -14.58 13.96
CA ASP A 279 21.35 -13.46 14.45
C ASP A 279 20.63 -12.13 14.30
N ILE A 280 19.83 -11.96 13.24
CA ILE A 280 19.15 -10.70 12.91
C ILE A 280 17.73 -11.00 12.45
N ILE A 281 16.76 -10.23 12.91
CA ILE A 281 15.43 -10.16 12.32
C ILE A 281 15.31 -8.81 11.62
N VAL A 282 15.04 -8.84 10.33
CA VAL A 282 14.64 -7.68 9.53
C VAL A 282 13.15 -7.83 9.27
N SER A 283 12.35 -6.79 9.47
CA SER A 283 10.94 -6.84 9.13
C SER A 283 10.41 -5.44 8.96
N GLU A 284 9.66 -5.25 7.87
CA GLU A 284 8.86 -4.07 7.66
C GLU A 284 7.43 -4.43 8.05
N TRP A 285 7.07 -4.07 9.28
CA TRP A 285 5.80 -4.42 9.93
C TRP A 285 4.96 -3.20 10.26
N MET A 286 5.50 -1.99 10.05
CA MET A 286 4.92 -0.76 10.56
C MET A 286 3.61 -0.46 9.83
N GLY A 287 2.57 -0.16 10.61
CA GLY A 287 1.27 0.23 10.06
C GLY A 287 1.02 1.73 10.10
N TYR A 288 -0.18 2.13 9.67
CA TYR A 288 -0.69 3.49 9.92
C TYR A 288 -0.68 3.81 11.42
N CYS A 289 -0.31 5.04 11.77
CA CYS A 289 -0.08 5.44 13.17
C CYS A 289 0.81 4.45 13.95
N LEU A 290 1.78 3.81 13.27
CA LEU A 290 2.73 2.78 13.70
C LEU A 290 2.12 1.40 14.00
N LEU A 291 1.00 1.34 14.72
CA LEU A 291 0.49 0.09 15.32
C LEU A 291 -0.78 -0.47 14.63
N TYR A 292 -1.33 0.20 13.62
CA TYR A 292 -2.43 -0.36 12.83
C TYR A 292 -1.98 -1.64 12.08
N GLU A 293 -2.92 -2.54 11.76
CA GLU A 293 -2.70 -3.87 11.14
C GLU A 293 -2.01 -4.91 12.03
N ALA A 294 -1.51 -4.53 13.22
CA ALA A 294 -1.05 -5.41 14.29
C ALA A 294 0.05 -6.43 13.93
N MET A 295 0.84 -6.19 12.87
CA MET A 295 1.91 -7.11 12.44
C MET A 295 3.10 -7.16 13.44
N LEU A 296 3.28 -6.14 14.28
CA LEU A 296 4.30 -6.13 15.33
C LEU A 296 4.19 -7.36 16.25
N ASN A 297 2.99 -7.86 16.53
CA ASN A 297 2.79 -9.04 17.37
C ASN A 297 3.55 -10.27 16.83
N SER A 298 3.51 -10.48 15.52
CA SER A 298 4.22 -11.58 14.85
C SER A 298 5.74 -11.41 14.92
N VAL A 299 6.23 -10.16 14.82
CA VAL A 299 7.65 -9.84 14.98
C VAL A 299 8.11 -10.08 16.43
N LEU A 300 7.32 -9.68 17.43
CA LEU A 300 7.63 -9.93 18.84
C LEU A 300 7.63 -11.42 19.18
N TRP A 301 6.67 -12.18 18.63
CA TRP A 301 6.65 -13.64 18.77
C TRP A 301 7.92 -14.28 18.18
N ALA A 302 8.33 -13.84 16.99
CA ALA A 302 9.53 -14.35 16.33
C ALA A 302 10.81 -13.92 17.05
N ARG A 303 10.84 -12.70 17.60
CA ARG A 303 11.93 -12.22 18.47
C ARG A 303 12.12 -13.14 19.66
N ASP A 304 11.06 -13.42 20.39
CA ASP A 304 11.13 -14.20 21.63
C ASP A 304 11.49 -15.66 21.35
N LYS A 305 10.97 -16.22 20.24
CA LYS A 305 11.22 -17.61 19.85
C LYS A 305 12.56 -17.83 19.15
N TYR A 306 12.88 -17.03 18.14
CA TYR A 306 13.96 -17.29 17.18
C TYR A 306 15.16 -16.36 17.29
N LEU A 307 15.05 -15.16 17.88
CA LEU A 307 16.22 -14.28 17.99
C LEU A 307 17.23 -14.84 19.02
N ALA A 308 18.51 -14.82 18.66
CA ALA A 308 19.59 -15.12 19.59
C ALA A 308 19.67 -14.04 20.70
N PRO A 309 20.25 -14.35 21.89
CA PRO A 309 20.34 -13.37 22.99
C PRO A 309 21.07 -12.05 22.64
N GLN A 310 21.98 -12.10 21.67
CA GLN A 310 22.71 -10.93 21.16
C GLN A 310 22.24 -10.50 19.76
N GLY A 311 21.08 -11.00 19.33
CA GLY A 311 20.56 -10.72 18.00
C GLY A 311 19.97 -9.32 17.88
N LEU A 312 19.95 -8.81 16.65
CA LEU A 312 19.47 -7.47 16.32
C LEU A 312 18.07 -7.51 15.69
N LEU A 313 17.25 -6.53 16.04
CA LEU A 313 16.03 -6.18 15.32
C LEU A 313 16.29 -4.98 14.42
N VAL A 314 15.79 -5.07 13.20
CA VAL A 314 15.94 -4.04 12.17
C VAL A 314 14.55 -3.75 11.58
N PRO A 315 13.93 -2.61 11.91
CA PRO A 315 14.42 -1.52 12.77
C PRO A 315 14.47 -1.88 14.26
N SER A 316 15.08 -1.02 15.08
CA SER A 316 15.27 -1.26 16.52
C SER A 316 14.32 -0.48 17.42
N HIS A 317 13.91 0.73 17.02
CA HIS A 317 12.99 1.57 17.80
C HIS A 317 11.99 2.30 16.91
N GLY A 318 10.84 2.63 17.49
CA GLY A 318 9.81 3.48 16.90
C GLY A 318 9.36 4.52 17.90
N ASN A 319 9.27 5.78 17.47
CA ASN A 319 8.86 6.89 18.32
C ASN A 319 7.63 7.57 17.72
N MET A 320 6.60 7.81 18.52
CA MET A 320 5.33 8.36 18.07
C MET A 320 5.14 9.80 18.55
N TRP A 321 4.59 10.62 17.66
CA TRP A 321 4.48 12.07 17.81
C TRP A 321 3.05 12.53 17.61
N ILE A 322 2.67 13.56 18.37
CA ILE A 322 1.39 14.28 18.22
C ILE A 322 1.64 15.79 18.17
N ALA A 323 0.88 16.49 17.33
CA ALA A 323 0.84 17.96 17.36
C ALA A 323 -0.57 18.48 17.02
N PRO A 324 -0.96 19.66 17.55
CA PRO A 324 -2.17 20.33 17.11
C PRO A 324 -2.02 20.84 15.67
N VAL A 325 -3.13 20.87 14.93
CA VAL A 325 -3.16 21.38 13.55
C VAL A 325 -4.25 22.43 13.33
N SER A 326 -3.96 23.32 12.39
CA SER A 326 -4.88 24.29 11.78
C SER A 326 -5.17 23.83 10.36
N GLU A 327 -6.41 23.44 10.08
CA GLU A 327 -6.83 22.67 8.90
C GLU A 327 -8.07 23.27 8.23
N GLN A 328 -8.18 24.61 8.24
CA GLN A 328 -9.35 25.31 7.70
C GLN A 328 -9.57 25.01 6.22
N GLU A 329 -8.51 24.97 5.41
CA GLU A 329 -8.58 24.65 3.99
C GLU A 329 -9.05 23.22 3.75
N TYR A 330 -8.51 22.25 4.51
CA TYR A 330 -8.93 20.85 4.40
C TYR A 330 -10.39 20.67 4.82
N ILE A 331 -10.81 21.33 5.90
CA ILE A 331 -12.22 21.32 6.33
C ILE A 331 -13.10 21.93 5.25
N ALA A 332 -12.70 23.05 4.65
CA ALA A 332 -13.47 23.68 3.58
C ALA A 332 -13.67 22.74 2.37
N GLU A 333 -12.61 22.06 1.95
CA GLU A 333 -12.59 21.20 0.77
C GLU A 333 -13.26 19.84 0.99
N TYR A 334 -13.06 19.19 2.14
CA TYR A 334 -13.49 17.79 2.35
C TYR A 334 -14.68 17.65 3.28
N VAL A 335 -14.93 18.62 4.16
CA VAL A 335 -16.04 18.60 5.10
C VAL A 335 -17.16 19.52 4.60
N ASP A 336 -16.86 20.81 4.43
CA ASP A 336 -17.87 21.82 4.11
C ASP A 336 -18.40 21.71 2.69
N PHE A 337 -17.65 21.08 1.77
CA PHE A 337 -18.10 20.70 0.43
C PHE A 337 -19.50 20.07 0.42
N TRP A 338 -19.79 19.17 1.35
CA TRP A 338 -21.09 18.47 1.43
C TRP A 338 -22.27 19.36 1.79
N ARG A 339 -22.05 20.60 2.23
CA ARG A 339 -23.12 21.53 2.60
C ARG A 339 -23.79 22.17 1.38
N ASP A 340 -23.06 22.26 0.26
CA ASP A 340 -23.56 22.81 -0.99
C ASP A 340 -22.84 22.14 -2.18
N VAL A 341 -23.40 21.03 -2.64
CA VAL A 341 -22.91 20.30 -3.81
C VAL A 341 -23.80 20.68 -4.99
N TYR A 342 -23.36 21.67 -5.78
CA TYR A 342 -24.12 22.21 -6.93
C TYR A 342 -25.53 22.74 -6.57
N GLY A 343 -25.71 23.36 -5.42
CA GLY A 343 -26.99 23.89 -4.92
C GLY A 343 -27.77 22.91 -4.04
N PHE A 344 -27.25 21.70 -3.79
CA PHE A 344 -27.92 20.66 -3.00
C PHE A 344 -27.23 20.46 -1.64
N ASP A 345 -28.01 20.44 -0.56
CA ASP A 345 -27.52 20.06 0.78
C ASP A 345 -27.34 18.54 0.84
N MET A 346 -26.08 18.09 0.96
CA MET A 346 -25.69 16.69 1.07
C MET A 346 -25.01 16.38 2.41
N LYS A 347 -25.31 17.12 3.49
CA LYS A 347 -24.69 16.93 4.82
C LYS A 347 -24.82 15.53 5.40
N VAL A 348 -25.75 14.72 4.93
CA VAL A 348 -25.86 13.30 5.31
C VAL A 348 -24.55 12.55 5.02
N MET A 349 -23.79 12.97 4.00
CA MET A 349 -22.47 12.43 3.67
C MET A 349 -21.38 12.77 4.69
N GLN A 350 -21.63 13.73 5.60
CA GLN A 350 -20.73 14.06 6.72
C GLN A 350 -20.89 13.11 7.92
N LYS A 351 -21.80 12.13 7.86
CA LYS A 351 -21.96 11.15 8.94
C LYS A 351 -20.65 10.38 9.15
N GLY A 352 -20.13 10.41 10.37
CA GLY A 352 -18.86 9.75 10.73
C GLY A 352 -17.60 10.53 10.33
N ILE A 353 -17.72 11.70 9.70
CA ILE A 353 -16.57 12.41 9.10
C ILE A 353 -15.47 12.80 10.11
N TYR A 354 -15.85 12.99 11.38
CA TYR A 354 -14.96 13.32 12.50
C TYR A 354 -14.64 12.11 13.39
N GLU A 355 -15.19 10.93 13.07
CA GLU A 355 -14.99 9.69 13.83
C GLU A 355 -13.81 8.88 13.27
N ASP A 356 -13.43 9.11 12.02
CA ASP A 356 -12.31 8.39 11.39
C ASP A 356 -10.99 9.15 11.55
N CYS A 357 -9.90 8.40 11.79
CA CYS A 357 -8.55 8.92 11.63
C CYS A 357 -8.15 8.81 10.15
N ARG A 358 -7.83 9.94 9.53
CA ARG A 358 -7.61 10.01 8.07
C ARG A 358 -6.14 9.94 7.72
N MET A 359 -5.76 9.06 6.80
CA MET A 359 -4.38 8.92 6.35
C MET A 359 -4.07 9.92 5.24
N GLU A 360 -3.45 11.03 5.60
CA GLU A 360 -3.23 12.17 4.72
C GLU A 360 -1.79 12.67 4.78
N VAL A 361 -1.28 13.14 3.65
CA VAL A 361 -0.02 13.89 3.63
C VAL A 361 -0.35 15.34 3.96
N ARG A 362 0.12 15.82 5.10
CA ARG A 362 -0.11 17.19 5.57
C ARG A 362 1.18 18.02 5.47
N PRO A 363 1.10 19.26 4.94
CA PRO A 363 2.23 20.17 4.95
C PRO A 363 2.68 20.52 6.38
N ALA A 364 3.97 20.78 6.58
CA ALA A 364 4.51 21.21 7.87
C ALA A 364 3.87 22.50 8.39
N GLU A 365 3.32 23.32 7.50
CA GLU A 365 2.67 24.58 7.78
C GLU A 365 1.34 24.42 8.53
N THR A 366 0.67 23.27 8.42
CA THR A 366 -0.61 23.03 9.12
C THR A 366 -0.40 22.66 10.57
N VAL A 367 0.81 22.22 10.95
CA VAL A 367 1.19 22.02 12.35
C VAL A 367 1.33 23.37 13.03
N CYS A 368 0.45 23.62 14.00
CA CYS A 368 0.32 24.92 14.66
C CYS A 368 0.75 24.91 16.14
N GLY A 369 1.59 23.94 16.51
CA GLY A 369 2.19 23.86 17.83
C GLY A 369 3.40 22.96 17.86
N THR A 370 4.15 23.02 18.96
CA THR A 370 5.37 22.21 19.12
C THR A 370 5.04 20.71 19.11
N PRO A 371 5.63 19.90 18.21
CA PRO A 371 5.44 18.45 18.25
C PRO A 371 5.85 17.85 19.59
N ALA A 372 5.03 16.94 20.10
CA ALA A 372 5.24 16.24 21.36
C ALA A 372 5.41 14.74 21.09
N SER A 373 6.52 14.17 21.51
CA SER A 373 6.63 12.72 21.55
C SER A 373 5.82 12.19 22.73
N PHE A 374 5.14 11.06 22.52
CA PHE A 374 4.34 10.42 23.55
C PHE A 374 4.68 8.96 23.77
N GLY A 375 5.35 8.29 22.83
CA GLY A 375 5.67 6.88 23.01
C GLY A 375 6.89 6.44 22.21
N LEU A 376 7.92 6.00 22.93
CA LEU A 376 9.09 5.33 22.37
C LEU A 376 9.00 3.83 22.67
N LEU A 377 8.94 3.04 21.60
CA LEU A 377 8.96 1.58 21.66
C LEU A 377 10.37 1.10 21.32
N ASP A 378 11.03 0.41 22.26
CA ASP A 378 12.22 -0.39 21.98
C ASP A 378 11.77 -1.81 21.60
N PHE A 379 11.95 -2.18 20.35
CA PHE A 379 11.45 -3.45 19.84
C PHE A 379 12.17 -4.66 20.43
N HIS A 380 13.33 -4.48 21.07
CA HIS A 380 14.02 -5.57 21.75
C HIS A 380 13.39 -5.95 23.10
N THR A 381 12.66 -5.02 23.72
CA THR A 381 12.18 -5.15 25.11
C THR A 381 10.66 -5.03 25.24
N VAL A 382 9.99 -4.31 24.34
CA VAL A 382 8.53 -4.13 24.34
C VAL A 382 7.79 -5.45 24.25
N LYS A 383 6.64 -5.56 24.90
CA LYS A 383 5.78 -6.74 24.85
C LYS A 383 4.43 -6.40 24.23
N VAL A 384 3.66 -7.43 23.88
CA VAL A 384 2.34 -7.26 23.26
C VAL A 384 1.41 -6.48 24.19
N GLU A 385 1.48 -6.72 25.51
CA GLU A 385 0.70 -5.97 26.50
C GLU A 385 1.05 -4.49 26.58
N ASP A 386 2.25 -4.08 26.12
CA ASP A 386 2.70 -2.69 26.14
C ASP A 386 2.20 -1.90 24.90
N LEU A 387 1.60 -2.58 23.91
CA LEU A 387 1.08 -1.96 22.68
C LEU A 387 -0.30 -1.31 22.86
N VAL A 388 -0.96 -1.58 23.99
CA VAL A 388 -2.18 -0.90 24.44
C VAL A 388 -1.80 -0.04 25.64
N PHE A 389 -1.71 1.27 25.44
CA PHE A 389 -1.15 2.16 26.44
C PHE A 389 -1.82 3.54 26.43
N THR A 390 -1.65 4.24 27.55
CA THR A 390 -1.97 5.66 27.69
C THR A 390 -0.68 6.43 27.91
N ALA A 391 -0.46 7.48 27.14
CA ALA A 391 0.72 8.32 27.21
C ALA A 391 0.37 9.79 27.38
N LYS A 392 1.18 10.50 28.16
CA LYS A 392 1.05 11.95 28.34
C LYS A 392 1.79 12.69 27.24
N TRP A 393 1.22 13.79 26.80
CA TRP A 393 1.83 14.68 25.82
C TRP A 393 1.55 16.14 26.19
N GLN A 394 2.42 17.04 25.74
CA GLN A 394 2.27 18.47 25.93
C GLN A 394 2.84 19.23 24.74
N SER A 395 2.05 20.15 24.21
CA SER A 395 2.42 21.06 23.14
C SER A 395 2.21 22.53 23.57
N ALA A 396 2.79 23.46 22.82
CA ALA A 396 2.50 24.88 22.90
C ALA A 396 2.16 25.39 21.51
N PHE A 397 1.05 26.14 21.39
CA PHE A 397 0.64 26.75 20.14
C PHE A 397 1.69 27.76 19.66
N ASP A 398 1.91 27.84 18.35
CA ASP A 398 2.80 28.81 17.73
C ASP A 398 2.04 30.00 17.14
N ASP A 399 2.76 30.89 16.46
CA ASP A 399 2.20 32.08 15.82
C ASP A 399 1.31 31.78 14.61
N LYS A 400 1.34 30.56 14.07
CA LYS A 400 0.56 30.12 12.91
C LYS A 400 -0.81 29.55 13.31
N ALA A 401 -1.07 29.39 14.61
CA ALA A 401 -2.29 28.81 15.12
C ALA A 401 -3.49 29.75 14.97
N GLU A 402 -4.08 29.78 13.78
CA GLU A 402 -5.33 30.50 13.50
C GLU A 402 -6.55 29.79 14.10
N SER A 403 -6.53 28.46 14.09
CA SER A 403 -7.52 27.59 14.73
C SER A 403 -6.87 26.33 15.29
N HIS A 404 -7.63 25.65 16.16
CA HIS A 404 -7.34 24.29 16.60
C HIS A 404 -8.41 23.37 16.01
N ASP A 405 -8.08 22.74 14.88
CA ASP A 405 -9.01 21.95 14.07
C ASP A 405 -8.86 20.44 14.26
N GLY A 406 -7.76 20.01 14.85
CA GLY A 406 -7.43 18.61 14.98
C GLY A 406 -6.08 18.37 15.62
N PHE A 407 -5.72 17.10 15.63
CA PHE A 407 -4.37 16.63 15.91
C PHE A 407 -3.82 15.86 14.70
N LEU A 408 -2.51 15.91 14.54
CA LEU A 408 -1.78 15.08 13.62
C LEU A 408 -0.93 14.08 14.41
N VAL A 409 -0.98 12.81 14.04
CA VAL A 409 -0.16 11.75 14.61
C VAL A 409 0.72 11.14 13.54
N TRP A 410 1.99 10.96 13.85
CA TRP A 410 2.97 10.31 12.98
C TRP A 410 4.02 9.60 13.83
N TRP A 411 4.99 8.96 13.17
CA TRP A 411 6.04 8.23 13.84
C TRP A 411 7.39 8.31 13.11
N ASP A 412 8.44 8.10 13.89
CA ASP A 412 9.83 7.96 13.46
C ASP A 412 10.29 6.53 13.72
N VAL A 413 11.18 6.01 12.88
CA VAL A 413 11.81 4.71 13.06
C VAL A 413 13.33 4.84 13.03
N PHE A 414 14.01 4.10 13.91
CA PHE A 414 15.44 4.15 14.12
C PHE A 414 16.08 2.79 13.88
N PHE A 415 17.26 2.79 13.25
CA PHE A 415 18.05 1.59 12.97
C PHE A 415 19.34 1.64 13.78
N ALA A 416 19.31 1.06 14.98
CA ALA A 416 20.48 1.00 15.85
C ALA A 416 21.39 -0.19 15.48
N ARG A 417 22.71 0.02 15.55
CA ARG A 417 23.72 -1.03 15.35
C ARG A 417 23.79 -2.03 16.52
N ASN A 418 23.24 -1.66 17.67
CA ASN A 418 23.28 -2.42 18.93
C ASN A 418 21.88 -2.55 19.52
N ARG A 419 21.65 -3.59 20.35
CA ARG A 419 20.36 -3.78 21.06
C ARG A 419 20.02 -2.62 21.99
N VAL A 420 21.03 -2.06 22.65
CA VAL A 420 20.89 -0.91 23.55
C VAL A 420 21.62 0.28 22.93
N ASP A 421 20.88 1.33 22.64
CA ASP A 421 21.42 2.61 22.16
C ASP A 421 20.84 3.75 23.00
N GLU A 422 21.63 4.21 23.99
CA GLU A 422 21.22 5.27 24.92
C GLU A 422 21.03 6.64 24.25
N SER A 423 21.40 6.79 22.97
CA SER A 423 21.17 8.02 22.21
C SER A 423 19.73 8.16 21.70
N ILE A 424 18.98 7.06 21.63
CA ILE A 424 17.57 7.07 21.22
C ILE A 424 16.71 7.22 22.49
N LYS A 425 16.05 8.37 22.60
CA LYS A 425 15.22 8.77 23.75
C LYS A 425 13.87 9.26 23.25
N LEU A 426 12.92 9.45 24.17
CA LEU A 426 11.54 9.83 23.84
C LEU A 426 11.47 11.06 22.93
N ASP A 427 12.26 12.10 23.19
CA ASP A 427 12.25 13.34 22.39
C ASP A 427 13.20 13.32 21.19
N THR A 428 13.85 12.18 20.90
CA THR A 428 14.78 12.08 19.77
C THR A 428 14.00 12.07 18.46
N LYS A 429 14.29 13.04 17.58
CA LYS A 429 13.74 13.09 16.21
C LYS A 429 14.65 12.36 15.23
N ALA A 430 14.08 11.63 14.28
CA ALA A 430 14.84 10.89 13.27
C ALA A 430 15.86 11.77 12.52
N GLN A 431 15.43 12.91 12.02
CA GLN A 431 16.28 13.82 11.22
C GLN A 431 17.46 14.37 12.04
N GLU A 432 17.21 14.77 13.28
CA GLU A 432 18.26 15.29 14.18
C GLU A 432 19.27 14.19 14.52
N TRP A 433 18.78 12.98 14.82
CA TRP A 433 19.62 11.83 15.18
C TRP A 433 20.55 11.38 14.04
N VAL A 434 20.07 11.40 12.79
CA VAL A 434 20.88 11.13 11.60
C VAL A 434 21.93 12.22 11.38
N ALA A 435 21.53 13.49 11.50
CA ALA A 435 22.40 14.65 11.29
C ALA A 435 23.59 14.71 12.26
N GLU A 436 23.49 14.15 13.46
CA GLU A 436 24.59 14.09 14.42
C GLU A 436 25.85 13.39 13.88
N THR A 437 25.65 12.37 13.04
CA THR A 437 26.71 11.56 12.42
C THR A 437 27.00 11.94 10.97
N ALA A 438 26.16 12.78 10.36
CA ALA A 438 26.36 13.22 8.98
C ALA A 438 27.72 13.92 8.81
N GLY A 439 28.57 13.37 7.95
CA GLY A 439 29.91 13.91 7.65
C GLY A 439 30.97 13.69 8.73
N LYS A 440 30.70 12.88 9.77
CA LYS A 440 31.66 12.55 10.84
C LYS A 440 31.92 11.04 10.86
N GLY A 441 33.10 10.63 10.40
CA GLY A 441 33.38 9.21 10.09
C GLY A 441 32.79 8.86 8.71
N GLY A 442 33.45 8.01 7.94
CA GLY A 442 32.92 7.61 6.62
C GLY A 442 31.55 6.94 6.71
N ASP A 443 30.97 6.52 5.58
CA ASP A 443 29.64 5.86 5.48
C ASP A 443 29.34 4.77 6.54
N LYS A 444 30.35 4.18 7.15
CA LYS A 444 30.24 3.12 8.17
C LYS A 444 29.70 3.58 9.54
N ASP A 445 29.77 4.87 9.85
CA ASP A 445 29.31 5.42 11.13
C ASP A 445 28.01 6.26 10.98
N ALA A 446 27.46 6.31 9.76
CA ALA A 446 26.23 7.03 9.49
C ALA A 446 25.04 6.32 10.14
N ARG A 447 24.30 7.07 10.97
CA ARG A 447 23.04 6.61 11.53
C ARG A 447 21.95 6.64 10.47
N VAL A 448 21.01 5.71 10.60
CA VAL A 448 19.86 5.60 9.70
C VAL A 448 18.58 5.65 10.51
N ALA A 449 17.73 6.61 10.21
CA ALA A 449 16.38 6.75 10.73
C ALA A 449 15.56 7.54 9.71
N PHE A 450 14.24 7.37 9.75
CA PHE A 450 13.34 8.20 8.95
C PHE A 450 12.10 8.58 9.74
N THR A 451 11.42 9.62 9.26
CA THR A 451 10.17 10.12 9.82
C THR A 451 9.05 9.94 8.80
N THR A 452 7.86 9.62 9.27
CA THR A 452 6.62 9.74 8.51
C THR A 452 5.97 11.10 8.72
N GLY A 453 6.55 11.97 9.55
CA GLY A 453 5.98 13.26 9.91
C GLY A 453 6.01 14.29 8.78
N PRO A 454 5.29 15.40 8.97
CA PRO A 454 5.13 16.44 7.94
C PRO A 454 6.40 17.25 7.66
N PHE A 455 7.46 17.03 8.46
CA PHE A 455 8.77 17.69 8.31
C PHE A 455 9.77 16.88 7.47
N GLY A 456 9.40 15.66 7.08
CA GLY A 456 10.17 14.80 6.19
C GLY A 456 9.53 14.64 4.81
N GLU A 457 10.18 13.87 3.96
CA GLU A 457 9.61 13.47 2.67
C GLU A 457 8.37 12.58 2.88
N PRO A 458 7.30 12.74 2.07
CA PRO A 458 6.12 11.91 2.18
C PRO A 458 6.42 10.42 1.99
N THR A 459 5.85 9.60 2.87
CA THR A 459 5.88 8.14 2.79
C THR A 459 4.49 7.60 2.46
N HIS A 460 4.39 6.33 2.07
CA HIS A 460 3.09 5.70 1.80
C HIS A 460 2.20 5.57 3.06
N TRP A 461 2.80 5.62 4.26
CA TRP A 461 2.06 5.66 5.53
C TRP A 461 1.37 7.00 5.79
N ARG A 462 1.89 8.09 5.21
CA ARG A 462 1.37 9.45 5.42
C ARG A 462 1.32 9.79 6.92
N GLN A 463 0.35 10.60 7.36
CA GLN A 463 0.10 10.91 8.75
C GLN A 463 -1.38 10.67 9.11
N GLY A 464 -1.66 10.39 10.38
CA GLY A 464 -3.01 10.27 10.91
C GLY A 464 -3.58 11.63 11.29
N LEU A 465 -4.49 12.16 10.47
CA LEU A 465 -5.23 13.38 10.73
C LEU A 465 -6.51 13.08 11.53
N MET A 466 -6.60 13.65 12.72
CA MET A 466 -7.69 13.50 13.67
C MET A 466 -8.45 14.81 13.84
N LEU A 467 -9.49 15.03 13.04
CA LEU A 467 -10.29 16.26 13.05
C LEU A 467 -11.21 16.33 14.28
N LEU A 468 -11.30 17.49 14.92
CA LEU A 468 -12.20 17.74 16.03
C LEU A 468 -13.64 17.89 15.56
N ASP A 469 -14.58 17.20 16.21
CA ASP A 469 -16.00 17.44 16.00
C ASP A 469 -16.44 18.69 16.80
N LYS A 470 -16.42 19.85 16.13
CA LYS A 470 -16.80 21.15 16.73
C LYS A 470 -18.24 21.19 17.27
N ASN A 471 -19.09 20.19 17.00
CA ASN A 471 -20.41 20.08 17.61
C ASN A 471 -20.39 19.35 18.97
N LYS A 472 -19.40 18.49 19.19
CA LYS A 472 -19.23 17.69 20.43
C LYS A 472 -18.20 18.31 21.37
N VAL A 473 -17.16 18.91 20.83
CA VAL A 473 -16.05 19.51 21.60
C VAL A 473 -16.17 21.02 21.67
N LYS A 474 -15.58 21.64 22.70
CA LYS A 474 -15.56 23.10 22.82
C LYS A 474 -14.39 23.66 22.03
N GLU A 475 -14.66 24.74 21.30
CA GLU A 475 -13.63 25.48 20.59
C GLU A 475 -12.49 25.88 21.54
N THR A 476 -11.30 25.36 21.25
CA THR A 476 -10.06 25.79 21.90
C THR A 476 -9.50 26.97 21.14
N LYS A 477 -9.28 28.08 21.86
CA LYS A 477 -8.74 29.30 21.23
C LYS A 477 -7.22 29.26 21.29
N PRO A 478 -6.53 29.02 20.16
CA PRO A 478 -5.07 29.07 20.16
C PRO A 478 -4.58 30.48 20.46
N ALA A 479 -3.42 30.57 21.10
CA ALA A 479 -2.67 31.80 21.26
C ALA A 479 -1.18 31.44 21.36
N PRO A 480 -0.25 32.23 20.82
CA PRO A 480 1.16 31.89 20.84
C PRO A 480 1.69 31.62 22.25
N GLY A 481 2.37 30.49 22.42
CA GLY A 481 2.91 30.02 23.70
C GLY A 481 1.87 29.46 24.67
N LYS A 482 0.56 29.53 24.37
CA LYS A 482 -0.50 28.91 25.16
C LYS A 482 -0.31 27.39 25.12
N LYS A 483 -0.28 26.78 26.29
CA LYS A 483 -0.04 25.34 26.42
C LYS A 483 -1.32 24.55 26.19
N ILE A 484 -1.17 23.39 25.56
CA ILE A 484 -2.19 22.35 25.42
C ILE A 484 -1.54 21.01 25.80
N ALA A 485 -2.20 20.24 26.66
CA ALA A 485 -1.65 19.00 27.17
C ALA A 485 -2.77 18.00 27.44
N GLY A 486 -2.38 16.74 27.54
CA GLY A 486 -3.29 15.69 27.99
C GLY A 486 -2.72 14.31 27.76
N GLU A 487 -3.60 13.38 27.40
CA GLU A 487 -3.28 11.96 27.25
C GLU A 487 -3.75 11.45 25.88
N ILE A 488 -2.99 10.54 25.29
CA ILE A 488 -3.37 9.76 24.11
C ILE A 488 -3.40 8.28 24.49
N GLU A 489 -4.47 7.60 24.12
CA GLU A 489 -4.66 6.17 24.33
C GLU A 489 -4.65 5.45 22.99
N TYR A 490 -3.80 4.43 22.89
CA TYR A 490 -3.79 3.45 21.80
C TYR A 490 -4.58 2.23 22.25
N ILE A 491 -5.71 1.97 21.61
CA ILE A 491 -6.68 0.95 22.03
C ILE A 491 -6.94 0.00 20.86
N THR A 492 -6.91 -1.32 21.11
CA THR A 492 -7.36 -2.30 20.12
C THR A 492 -8.87 -2.19 19.92
N ALA A 493 -9.32 -2.13 18.67
CA ALA A 493 -10.74 -2.00 18.36
C ALA A 493 -11.54 -3.23 18.83
N GLU A 494 -12.66 -3.01 19.53
CA GLU A 494 -13.57 -4.09 19.93
C GLU A 494 -14.09 -4.79 18.66
N ASN A 495 -13.87 -6.11 18.57
CA ASN A 495 -14.21 -6.98 17.43
C ASN A 495 -13.33 -6.84 16.16
N HIS A 496 -12.26 -6.03 16.18
CA HIS A 496 -11.30 -5.94 15.07
C HIS A 496 -9.86 -6.00 15.59
N GLU A 497 -9.27 -7.21 15.63
CA GLU A 497 -7.94 -7.46 16.21
C GLU A 497 -6.80 -6.71 15.51
N ARG A 498 -7.03 -6.27 14.27
CA ARG A 498 -6.10 -5.47 13.46
C ARG A 498 -6.41 -3.98 13.44
N GLY A 499 -7.51 -3.56 14.08
CA GLY A 499 -7.96 -2.17 14.15
C GLY A 499 -7.32 -1.41 15.30
N LEU A 500 -7.23 -0.09 15.14
CA LEU A 500 -6.65 0.81 16.12
C LEU A 500 -7.60 1.97 16.38
N ASN A 501 -7.94 2.19 17.66
CA ASN A 501 -8.67 3.36 18.09
C ASN A 501 -7.70 4.30 18.82
N LEU A 502 -7.69 5.57 18.41
CA LEU A 502 -6.91 6.63 19.04
C LEU A 502 -7.87 7.49 19.86
N ARG A 503 -7.73 7.51 21.18
CA ARG A 503 -8.47 8.43 22.03
C ARG A 503 -7.53 9.51 22.55
N VAL A 504 -7.87 10.76 22.32
CA VAL A 504 -7.11 11.90 22.86
C VAL A 504 -7.98 12.62 23.87
N THR A 505 -7.43 12.84 25.05
CA THR A 505 -7.94 13.74 26.08
C THR A 505 -7.02 14.93 26.16
N TRP A 506 -7.55 16.16 26.17
CA TRP A 506 -6.74 17.38 26.19
C TRP A 506 -7.41 18.51 26.97
N ALA A 507 -6.58 19.41 27.49
CA ALA A 507 -6.99 20.70 28.02
C ALA A 507 -5.97 21.76 27.59
N ALA A 508 -6.46 22.87 27.04
CA ALA A 508 -5.65 24.07 26.86
C ALA A 508 -5.63 24.89 28.15
N GLU A 509 -4.59 25.71 28.34
CA GLU A 509 -4.45 26.55 29.53
C GLU A 509 -5.70 27.43 29.76
N GLY A 510 -6.33 27.28 30.93
CA GLY A 510 -7.56 27.99 31.30
C GLY A 510 -8.85 27.43 30.69
N GLU A 511 -8.79 26.32 29.97
CA GLU A 511 -9.94 25.64 29.38
C GLU A 511 -10.29 24.34 30.11
N LYS A 512 -11.49 23.82 29.87
CA LYS A 512 -11.91 22.53 30.43
C LYS A 512 -11.32 21.39 29.60
N GLU A 513 -11.06 20.28 30.29
CA GLU A 513 -10.68 19.02 29.65
C GLU A 513 -11.79 18.51 28.72
N GLN A 514 -11.35 17.92 27.61
CA GLN A 514 -12.17 17.41 26.52
C GLN A 514 -11.58 16.10 26.03
N THR A 515 -12.42 15.22 25.46
CA THR A 515 -12.00 13.92 24.94
C THR A 515 -12.72 13.62 23.64
N GLN A 516 -12.01 13.04 22.67
CA GLN A 516 -12.58 12.49 21.44
C GLN A 516 -11.82 11.21 21.06
N THR A 517 -12.49 10.31 20.33
CA THR A 517 -11.92 9.06 19.83
C THR A 517 -12.04 9.02 18.32
N TRP A 518 -10.97 8.60 17.65
CA TRP A 518 -10.88 8.37 16.22
C TRP A 518 -10.59 6.91 15.93
N LEU A 519 -11.17 6.40 14.86
CA LEU A 519 -11.18 5.00 14.49
C LEU A 519 -10.28 4.77 13.27
N LEU A 520 -9.46 3.72 13.32
CA LEU A 520 -8.79 3.11 12.18
C LEU A 520 -9.32 1.67 12.07
N HIS A 521 -10.12 1.41 11.04
CA HIS A 521 -10.84 0.14 10.84
C HIS A 521 -10.55 -0.46 9.48
#